data_AF-A0A1F8Y080-F1
#
_entry.id   AF-A0A1F8Y080-F1
#
_cell.length_a   1.000
_cell.length_b   1.000
_cell.length_c   1.000
_cell.angle_alpha   90.00
_cell.angle_beta   90.00
_cell.angle_gamma   90.00
#
_symmetry.space_group_name_H-M   'P 1'
#
loop_
_entity.id
_entity.type
_entity.pdbx_description
1 polymer ?
#
loop_
_entity_poly.entity_id
_entity_poly.type
_entity_poly.pdbx_seq_one_letter_code
_entity_poly.pdbx_strand_id
1 'polypeptide(L)' 'MMSDGMGMMPWGVFSFLLGLVLIFILIVAIVAAVKWLWGPKAPMVLRGGESALDILKKRYARGEITKEEFERIKRDIE' A
#
# COMPACT_ATOMS: atom_id res chain seq x y z
N MET A 1 -15.80 56.71 -14.30
CA MET A 1 -14.99 56.59 -13.07
C MET A 1 -14.37 55.21 -13.11
N MET A 2 -13.08 55.17 -13.43
CA MET A 2 -12.29 53.96 -13.64
C MET A 2 -11.58 53.56 -12.35
N SER A 3 -11.27 52.27 -12.29
CA SER A 3 -10.29 51.58 -11.44
C SER A 3 -10.54 51.54 -9.94
N ASP A 4 -10.98 50.38 -9.44
CA ASP A 4 -10.52 49.79 -8.16
C ASP A 4 -10.79 48.27 -8.14
N GLY A 5 -10.51 47.59 -9.25
CA GLY A 5 -10.82 46.17 -9.45
C GLY A 5 -9.61 45.23 -9.40
N MET A 6 -8.45 45.68 -8.91
CA MET A 6 -7.18 44.97 -9.15
C MET A 6 -6.28 44.91 -7.91
N GLY A 7 -6.86 44.59 -6.74
CA GLY A 7 -6.11 44.41 -5.48
C GLY A 7 -6.24 43.02 -4.83
N MET A 8 -7.22 42.19 -5.25
CA MET A 8 -7.51 40.89 -4.60
C MET A 8 -6.98 39.67 -5.36
N MET A 9 -6.13 39.87 -6.36
CA MET A 9 -5.66 38.80 -7.25
C MET A 9 -4.64 37.83 -6.64
N PRO A 10 -3.68 38.23 -5.77
CA PRO A 10 -2.70 37.27 -5.23
C PRO A 10 -3.29 36.37 -4.14
N TRP A 11 -4.09 36.94 -3.24
CA TRP A 11 -4.67 36.24 -2.10
C TRP A 11 -5.75 35.24 -2.51
N GLY A 12 -6.59 35.60 -3.49
CA GLY A 12 -7.61 34.70 -4.03
C GLY A 12 -7.02 33.46 -4.71
N VAL A 13 -5.94 33.64 -5.49
CA VAL A 13 -5.23 32.53 -6.13
C VAL A 13 -4.52 31.66 -5.10
N PHE A 14 -3.91 32.27 -4.08
CA PHE A 14 -3.28 31.54 -2.98
C PHE A 14 -4.29 30.69 -2.20
N SER A 15 -5.44 31.25 -1.83
CA SER A 15 -6.50 30.50 -1.13
C SER A 15 -7.08 29.36 -1.98
N PHE A 16 -7.23 29.58 -3.28
CA PHE A 16 -7.69 28.54 -4.21
C PHE A 16 -6.68 27.39 -4.32
N LEU A 17 -5.39 27.70 -4.49
CA LEU A 17 -4.33 26.71 -4.53
C LEU A 17 -4.21 25.93 -3.21
N LEU A 18 -4.31 26.62 -2.08
CA LEU A 18 -4.31 25.99 -0.76
C LEU A 18 -5.48 25.00 -0.61
N GLY A 19 -6.68 25.38 -1.06
CA GLY A 19 -7.86 24.51 -1.07
C GLY A 19 -7.65 23.25 -1.91
N LEU A 20 -7.04 23.38 -3.10
CA LEU A 20 -6.72 22.23 -3.96
C LEU A 20 -5.68 21.31 -3.32
N VAL A 21 -4.66 21.85 -2.66
CA VAL A 21 -3.65 21.05 -1.95
C VAL A 21 -4.28 20.26 -0.81
N LEU A 22 -5.18 20.87 -0.04
CA LEU A 22 -5.89 20.17 1.04
C LEU A 22 -6.74 19.02 0.52
N ILE A 23 -7.46 19.23 -0.58
CA ILE A 23 -8.24 18.17 -1.24
C ILE A 23 -7.32 17.06 -1.76
N PHE A 24 -6.20 17.41 -2.37
CA PHE A 24 -5.22 16.44 -2.85
C PHE A 24 -4.66 15.58 -1.71
N ILE A 25 -4.27 16.19 -0.59
CA ILE A 25 -3.79 15.48 0.60
C ILE A 25 -4.88 14.54 1.14
N LEU A 26 -6.14 14.99 1.19
CA LEU A 26 -7.25 14.16 1.64
C LEU A 26 -7.45 12.93 0.74
N ILE A 27 -7.39 13.10 -0.58
CA ILE A 27 -7.49 12.00 -1.55
C ILE A 27 -6.34 11.00 -1.36
N VAL A 28 -5.09 11.49 -1.26
CA VAL A 28 -3.92 10.64 -1.03
C VAL A 28 -4.04 9.87 0.29
N ALA A 29 -4.50 10.52 1.36
CA ALA A 29 -4.70 9.89 2.66
C ALA A 29 -5.76 8.78 2.59
N ILE A 30 -6.88 9.01 1.91
CA ILE A 30 -7.93 7.99 1.71
C ILE A 30 -7.39 6.83 0.88
N VAL A 31 -6.72 7.11 -0.25
CA VAL A 31 -6.14 6.06 -1.10
C VAL A 31 -5.09 5.24 -0.33
N ALA A 32 -4.26 5.89 0.49
CA ALA A 32 -3.29 5.22 1.35
C ALA A 32 -3.96 4.35 2.42
N ALA A 33 -5.02 4.86 3.06
CA ALA A 33 -5.79 4.11 4.05
C ALA A 33 -6.48 2.89 3.43
N VAL A 34 -7.11 3.07 2.27
CA VAL A 34 -7.74 2.00 1.50
C VAL A 34 -6.69 0.99 1.03
N LYS A 35 -5.54 1.43 0.51
CA LYS A 35 -4.42 0.56 0.13
C LYS A 35 -3.79 -0.14 1.34
N TRP A 36 -3.90 0.41 2.54
CA TRP A 36 -3.43 -0.25 3.77
C TRP A 36 -4.45 -1.27 4.30
N LEU A 37 -5.75 -1.00 4.16
CA LEU A 37 -6.84 -1.88 4.58
C LEU A 37 -7.13 -3.03 3.59
N TRP A 38 -7.01 -2.76 2.28
CA TRP A 38 -7.17 -3.73 1.19
C TRP A 38 -5.86 -4.12 0.52
N GLY A 39 -4.74 -3.51 0.92
CA GLY A 39 -3.45 -4.10 0.65
C GLY A 39 -3.51 -5.54 1.16
N PRO A 40 -3.10 -6.53 0.36
CA PRO A 40 -3.05 -7.89 0.86
C PRO A 40 -2.35 -7.82 2.21
N LYS A 41 -2.87 -8.57 3.20
CA LYS A 41 -2.05 -9.04 4.32
C LYS A 41 -0.96 -9.97 3.77
N ALA A 42 -0.20 -9.50 2.79
CA ALA A 42 1.08 -10.03 2.44
C ALA A 42 1.95 -9.58 3.61
N PRO A 43 2.51 -10.53 4.38
CA PRO A 43 3.59 -10.18 5.28
C PRO A 43 4.62 -9.43 4.45
N MET A 44 5.21 -8.41 5.07
CA MET A 44 6.38 -7.70 4.60
C MET A 44 7.45 -8.69 4.09
N VAL A 45 7.38 -9.06 2.81
CA VAL A 45 8.42 -9.77 2.07
C VAL A 45 8.48 -9.11 0.70
N LEU A 46 8.92 -7.85 0.73
CA LEU A 46 9.59 -7.25 -0.42
C LEU A 46 10.92 -7.98 -0.58
N ARG A 47 10.94 -9.09 -1.33
CA ARG A 47 12.04 -9.59 -2.20
C ARG A 47 11.92 -11.09 -2.46
N GLY A 48 11.69 -11.45 -3.73
CA GLY A 48 11.79 -12.82 -4.24
C GLY A 48 10.47 -13.58 -4.13
N GLY A 49 10.02 -14.19 -5.23
CA GLY A 49 8.76 -14.93 -5.32
C GLY A 49 8.59 -15.94 -4.19
N GLU A 50 7.33 -16.26 -3.86
CA GLU A 50 6.97 -17.23 -2.81
C GLU A 50 7.95 -18.40 -2.82
N SER A 51 8.87 -18.42 -1.85
CA SER A 51 9.89 -19.45 -1.80
C SER A 51 9.15 -20.79 -1.69
N ALA A 52 9.67 -21.83 -2.32
CA ALA A 52 9.08 -23.17 -2.23
C ALA A 52 8.85 -23.58 -0.76
N LEU A 53 9.63 -23.03 0.18
CA LEU A 53 9.43 -23.16 1.63
C LEU A 53 8.13 -22.54 2.16
N ASP A 54 7.68 -21.41 1.63
CA ASP A 54 6.44 -20.75 2.08
C ASP A 54 5.19 -21.49 1.57
N ILE A 55 5.26 -22.03 0.35
CA ILE A 55 4.22 -22.94 -0.17
C ILE A 55 4.17 -24.20 0.69
N LEU A 56 5.33 -24.77 1.03
CA LEU A 56 5.44 -25.96 1.87
C LEU A 56 4.85 -25.72 3.28
N LYS A 57 5.19 -24.59 3.93
CA LYS A 57 4.60 -24.20 5.23
C LYS A 57 3.07 -24.04 5.16
N LYS A 58 2.55 -23.42 4.09
CA LYS A 58 1.10 -23.26 3.90
C LYS A 58 0.38 -24.61 3.75
N ARG A 59 1.01 -25.64 3.15
CA ARG A 59 0.43 -26.98 3.00
C ARG A 59 0.50 -27.78 4.29
N TYR A 60 1.60 -27.69 5.02
CA TYR A 60 1.73 -28.29 6.35
C TYR A 60 0.70 -27.71 7.33
N ALA A 61 0.51 -26.38 7.34
CA ALA A 61 -0.49 -25.72 8.18
C ALA A 61 -1.94 -26.10 7.80
N ARG A 62 -2.18 -26.47 6.55
CA ARG A 62 -3.46 -27.01 6.08
C ARG A 62 -3.64 -28.50 6.37
N GLY A 63 -2.61 -29.19 6.84
CA GLY A 63 -2.61 -30.64 7.07
C GLY A 63 -2.60 -31.46 5.77
N GLU A 64 -2.24 -30.85 4.64
CA GLU A 64 -2.16 -31.52 3.33
C GLU A 64 -0.90 -32.39 3.19
N ILE A 65 0.13 -32.13 4.02
CA ILE A 65 1.38 -32.88 4.07
C ILE A 65 1.76 -33.19 5.51
N THR A 66 2.43 -34.31 5.73
CA THR A 66 2.88 -34.70 7.07
C THR A 66 4.18 -33.98 7.45
N LYS A 67 4.57 -34.07 8.72
CA LYS A 67 5.82 -33.47 9.22
C LYS A 67 7.05 -34.10 8.53
N GLU A 68 6.98 -35.39 8.23
CA GLU A 68 8.05 -36.13 7.55
C GLU A 68 8.26 -35.64 6.11
N GLU A 69 7.15 -35.39 5.39
CA GLU A 69 7.19 -34.84 4.03
C GLU A 69 7.69 -33.40 4.01
N PHE A 70 7.24 -32.59 4.98
CA PHE A 70 7.73 -31.21 5.17
C PHE A 70 9.25 -31.19 5.38
N GLU A 71 9.75 -32.01 6.29
CA GLU A 71 11.18 -32.07 6.62
C GLU A 71 12.03 -32.57 5.45
N ARG A 72 11.52 -33.51 4.65
CA ARG A 72 12.20 -34.01 3.47
C ARG A 72 12.34 -32.92 2.39
N ILE A 73 11.23 -32.27 2.04
CA ILE A 73 11.22 -31.26 0.98
C ILE A 73 11.98 -29.99 1.42
N LYS A 74 11.93 -29.64 2.71
CA LYS A 74 12.72 -28.53 3.27
C LYS A 74 14.22 -28.74 3.06
N ARG A 75 14.73 -29.95 3.33
CA ARG A 75 16.14 -30.31 3.11
C ARG A 75 16.54 -30.34 1.64
N ASP A 76 15.59 -30.58 0.74
CA ASP A 76 15.85 -30.60 -0.71
C ASP A 76 15.88 -29.17 -1.31
N ILE A 77 15.28 -28.18 -0.64
CA ILE A 77 15.19 -26.78 -1.10
C ILE A 77 16.29 -25.90 -0.49
N GLU A 78 16.81 -26.28 0.69
CA GLU A 78 17.92 -25.61 1.37
C GLU A 78 19.27 -25.94 0.73
#